data_AF-A0A959UVI5-F1
#
_entry.id   AF-A0A959UVI5-F1
#
_cell.length_a   1.000
_cell.length_b   1.000
_cell.length_c   1.000
_cell.angle_alpha   90.00
_cell.angle_beta   90.00
_cell.angle_gamma   90.00
#
_symmetry.space_group_name_H-M   'P 1'
#
loop_
_entity.id
_entity.type
_entity.pdbx_description
1 polymer ?
#
loop_
_entity_poly.entity_id
_entity_poly.type
_entity_poly.pdbx_seq_one_letter_code
_entity_poly.pdbx_strand_id
1 'polypeptide(L)'
;MERSELEDGRGEDLVNVKDSEVILEDCRFSGAFSDLVDLDRCTGSVADCWFGQAGTSGEGDALDLGGGRLVVRDCTLEGATDKGMSVGEIARVVVRGCTFRGSAIAMAVKDLSIAHVEDCLFTDNELVFQVR
;
A
#
# COMPACT_ATOMS: atom_id res chain seq x y z
N MET A 1 -2.73 -7.29 -13.05
CA MET A 1 -4.17 -7.29 -12.80
C MET A 1 -4.70 -5.94 -13.25
N GLU A 2 -5.79 -5.95 -14.01
CA GLU A 2 -6.37 -4.72 -14.56
C GLU A 2 -7.89 -4.77 -14.32
N ARG A 3 -8.52 -3.64 -13.99
CA ARG A 3 -10.00 -3.51 -13.92
C ARG A 3 -10.67 -4.60 -13.11
N SER A 4 -10.14 -4.84 -11.91
CA SER A 4 -10.55 -5.94 -11.05
C SER A 4 -10.91 -5.43 -9.66
N GLU A 5 -11.85 -6.12 -9.02
CA GLU A 5 -12.29 -5.84 -7.67
C GLU A 5 -12.13 -7.11 -6.83
N LEU A 6 -11.43 -6.97 -5.70
CA LEU A 6 -11.15 -8.05 -4.76
C LEU A 6 -11.62 -7.60 -3.39
N GLU A 7 -12.48 -8.40 -2.77
CA GLU A 7 -13.14 -8.06 -1.51
C GLU A 7 -13.24 -9.27 -0.57
N ASP A 8 -13.25 -9.02 0.74
CA ASP A 8 -13.55 -9.98 1.81
C ASP A 8 -12.73 -11.29 1.73
N GLY A 9 -11.41 -11.12 1.58
CA GLY A 9 -10.45 -12.22 1.56
C GLY A 9 -10.49 -13.01 2.87
N ARG A 10 -10.40 -14.35 2.79
CA ARG A 10 -10.29 -15.24 3.97
C ARG A 10 -8.84 -15.61 4.32
N GLY A 11 -7.89 -15.15 3.51
CA GLY A 11 -6.47 -15.28 3.79
C GLY A 11 -6.01 -14.29 4.86
N GLU A 12 -4.73 -14.37 5.21
CA GLU A 12 -4.07 -13.33 6.01
C GLU A 12 -4.07 -12.02 5.23
N ASP A 13 -3.48 -12.02 4.03
CA ASP A 13 -3.56 -10.91 3.08
C ASP A 13 -4.59 -11.20 2.00
N LEU A 14 -5.13 -10.13 1.39
CA LEU A 14 -6.03 -10.27 0.23
C LEU A 14 -5.25 -10.61 -1.05
N VAL A 15 -4.07 -10.01 -1.25
CA VAL A 15 -3.12 -10.35 -2.31
C VAL A 15 -1.72 -10.42 -1.72
N ASN A 16 -1.00 -11.52 -1.97
CA ASN A 16 0.39 -11.67 -1.58
C ASN A 16 1.21 -12.13 -2.81
N VAL A 17 2.20 -11.34 -3.21
CA VAL A 17 3.07 -11.63 -4.36
C VAL A 17 4.53 -11.58 -3.95
N LYS A 18 5.31 -12.55 -4.40
CA LYS A 18 6.73 -12.68 -4.08
C LYS A 18 7.60 -12.79 -5.32
N ASP A 19 8.77 -12.15 -5.28
CA ASP A 19 9.85 -12.30 -6.27
C ASP A 19 9.40 -12.12 -7.73
N SER A 20 8.52 -11.14 -7.98
CA SER A 20 7.85 -10.98 -9.28
C SER A 20 7.74 -9.52 -9.72
N GLU A 21 7.45 -9.33 -11.01
CA GLU A 21 6.97 -8.05 -11.54
C GLU A 21 5.45 -7.95 -11.39
N VAL A 22 4.97 -6.82 -10.89
CA VAL A 22 3.57 -6.56 -10.55
C VAL A 22 3.08 -5.33 -11.30
N ILE A 23 1.96 -5.49 -11.99
CA ILE A 23 1.22 -4.40 -12.62
C ILE A 23 -0.21 -4.47 -12.06
N LEU A 24 -0.61 -3.48 -11.28
CA LEU A 24 -1.98 -3.28 -10.80
C LEU A 24 -2.50 -1.97 -11.39
N GLU A 25 -3.56 -2.03 -12.18
CA GLU A 25 -4.12 -0.83 -12.84
C GLU A 25 -5.65 -0.83 -12.78
N ASP A 26 -6.23 0.29 -12.34
CA ASP A 26 -7.69 0.45 -12.23
C ASP A 26 -8.34 -0.67 -11.40
N CYS A 27 -7.73 -0.99 -10.25
CA CYS A 27 -8.21 -2.05 -9.36
C CYS A 27 -8.78 -1.49 -8.05
N ARG A 28 -9.67 -2.26 -7.42
CA ARG A 28 -10.21 -2.00 -6.07
C ARG A 28 -9.91 -3.16 -5.14
N PHE A 29 -9.39 -2.85 -3.96
CA PHE A 29 -9.07 -3.83 -2.92
C PHE A 29 -9.78 -3.43 -1.62
N SER A 30 -10.61 -4.32 -1.07
CA SER A 30 -11.31 -4.08 0.19
C SER A 30 -11.36 -5.31 1.10
N GLY A 31 -11.41 -5.09 2.41
CA GLY A 31 -11.71 -6.15 3.38
C GLY A 31 -10.67 -7.28 3.45
N ALA A 32 -9.59 -7.05 4.20
CA ALA A 32 -8.59 -8.07 4.53
C ALA A 32 -8.51 -8.34 6.04
N PHE A 33 -8.00 -9.53 6.40
CA PHE A 33 -7.66 -9.83 7.78
C PHE A 33 -6.43 -9.01 8.23
N SER A 34 -5.36 -9.04 7.43
CA SER A 34 -4.15 -8.24 7.55
C SER A 34 -4.04 -7.28 6.35
N ASP A 35 -3.08 -7.47 5.45
CA ASP A 35 -2.78 -6.50 4.40
C ASP A 35 -3.71 -6.68 3.19
N LEU A 36 -4.04 -5.59 2.51
CA LEU A 36 -4.76 -5.71 1.25
C LEU A 36 -3.84 -6.23 0.14
N VAL A 37 -2.62 -5.69 0.06
CA VAL A 37 -1.62 -6.11 -0.92
C VAL A 37 -0.25 -6.13 -0.25
N ASP A 38 0.31 -7.34 -0.08
CA ASP A 38 1.68 -7.59 0.35
C ASP A 38 2.56 -7.93 -0.88
N LEU A 39 3.61 -7.13 -1.09
CA LEU A 39 4.57 -7.25 -2.17
C LEU A 39 5.98 -7.49 -1.60
N ASP A 40 6.41 -8.74 -1.59
CA ASP A 40 7.73 -9.15 -1.10
C ASP A 40 8.74 -9.27 -2.25
N ARG A 41 9.81 -8.45 -2.20
CA ARG A 41 10.87 -8.37 -3.25
C ARG A 41 10.32 -8.18 -4.66
N CYS A 42 9.28 -7.37 -4.82
CA CYS A 42 8.61 -7.15 -6.10
C CYS A 42 9.09 -5.88 -6.81
N THR A 43 8.87 -5.84 -8.13
CA THR A 43 9.04 -4.61 -8.93
C THR A 43 7.80 -4.29 -9.73
N GLY A 44 7.63 -3.04 -10.18
CA GLY A 44 6.60 -2.69 -11.17
C GLY A 44 5.79 -1.45 -10.81
N SER A 45 4.48 -1.47 -11.08
CA SER A 45 3.62 -0.30 -10.93
C SER A 45 2.23 -0.61 -10.37
N VAL A 46 1.72 0.35 -9.59
CA VAL A 46 0.35 0.41 -9.10
C VAL A 46 -0.23 1.75 -9.54
N ALA A 47 -1.31 1.74 -10.30
CA ALA A 47 -1.85 2.93 -10.93
C ALA A 47 -3.37 2.98 -10.87
N ASP A 48 -3.92 4.17 -10.58
CA ASP A 48 -5.37 4.40 -10.67
C ASP A 48 -6.18 3.42 -9.78
N CYS A 49 -5.59 2.94 -8.68
CA CYS A 49 -6.17 1.94 -7.79
C CYS A 49 -6.78 2.57 -6.53
N TRP A 50 -7.72 1.86 -5.93
CA TRP A 50 -8.30 2.21 -4.64
C TRP A 50 -8.15 1.07 -3.63
N PHE A 51 -7.76 1.40 -2.40
CA PHE A 51 -7.51 0.48 -1.29
C PHE A 51 -8.30 0.95 -0.07
N GLY A 52 -9.13 0.09 0.51
CA GLY A 52 -9.94 0.43 1.67
C GLY A 52 -10.13 -0.71 2.66
N GLN A 53 -10.36 -0.37 3.94
CA GLN A 53 -10.73 -1.36 4.98
C GLN A 53 -9.69 -2.47 5.17
N ALA A 54 -8.40 -2.11 5.23
CA ALA A 54 -7.32 -3.06 5.53
C ALA A 54 -7.29 -3.42 7.03
N GLY A 55 -6.99 -4.68 7.36
CA GLY A 55 -6.62 -5.08 8.71
C GLY A 55 -7.75 -5.18 9.72
N THR A 56 -8.69 -6.09 9.55
CA THR A 56 -9.67 -6.40 10.63
C THR A 56 -9.02 -6.97 11.90
N SER A 57 -7.77 -7.43 11.82
CA SER A 57 -6.92 -7.81 12.96
C SER A 57 -6.43 -6.61 13.80
N GLY A 58 -6.42 -5.41 13.22
CA GLY A 58 -5.87 -4.19 13.80
C GLY A 58 -4.43 -3.85 13.38
N GLU A 59 -3.77 -4.70 12.59
CA GLU A 59 -2.38 -4.51 12.13
C GLU A 59 -2.26 -4.61 10.59
N GLY A 60 -3.27 -4.14 9.84
CA GLY A 60 -3.25 -4.28 8.39
C GLY A 60 -2.84 -3.01 7.65
N ASP A 61 -1.96 -3.20 6.68
CA ASP A 61 -1.51 -2.18 5.76
C ASP A 61 -2.33 -2.22 4.45
N ALA A 62 -2.61 -1.07 3.84
CA ALA A 62 -3.30 -1.04 2.54
C ALA A 62 -2.38 -1.46 1.38
N LEU A 63 -1.08 -1.16 1.46
CA LEU A 63 -0.06 -1.63 0.53
C LEU A 63 1.27 -1.80 1.27
N ASP A 64 1.71 -3.04 1.49
CA ASP A 64 3.04 -3.34 2.04
C ASP A 64 4.00 -3.67 0.89
N LEU A 65 5.08 -2.91 0.79
CA LEU A 65 6.24 -3.23 -0.03
C LEU A 65 7.35 -3.72 0.89
N GLY A 66 7.39 -5.04 1.12
CA GLY A 66 8.41 -5.70 1.92
C GLY A 66 9.81 -5.56 1.32
N GLY A 67 9.95 -5.41 0.00
CA GLY A 67 11.24 -5.18 -0.66
C GLY A 67 11.09 -4.88 -2.15
N GLY A 68 12.10 -4.27 -2.78
CA GLY A 68 12.16 -4.10 -4.24
C GLY A 68 11.93 -2.67 -4.75
N ARG A 69 11.24 -2.50 -5.88
CA ARG A 69 11.06 -1.17 -6.52
C ARG A 69 9.68 -0.98 -7.15
N LEU A 70 8.92 -0.01 -6.66
CA LEU A 70 7.56 0.24 -7.11
C LEU A 70 7.35 1.69 -7.55
N VAL A 71 6.48 1.90 -8.52
CA VAL A 71 5.90 3.22 -8.84
C VAL A 71 4.41 3.17 -8.53
N VAL A 72 3.95 4.05 -7.64
CA VAL A 72 2.54 4.17 -7.25
C VAL A 72 2.03 5.52 -7.75
N ARG A 73 1.01 5.52 -8.59
CA ARG A 73 0.47 6.76 -9.19
C ARG A 73 -1.05 6.83 -9.11
N ASP A 74 -1.57 8.01 -8.78
CA ASP A 74 -2.99 8.34 -8.87
C ASP A 74 -3.90 7.37 -8.08
N CYS A 75 -3.38 6.82 -6.99
CA CYS A 75 -4.09 5.87 -6.13
C CYS A 75 -4.73 6.54 -4.92
N THR A 76 -5.75 5.90 -4.36
CA THR A 76 -6.33 6.27 -3.05
C THR A 76 -6.14 5.13 -2.06
N LEU A 77 -5.51 5.42 -0.93
CA LEU A 77 -5.33 4.49 0.18
C LEU A 77 -6.07 5.05 1.39
N GLU A 78 -7.13 4.37 1.82
CA GLU A 78 -8.02 4.88 2.86
C GLU A 78 -8.34 3.89 3.98
N GLY A 79 -8.36 4.39 5.21
CA GLY A 79 -8.87 3.65 6.37
C GLY A 79 -8.11 2.37 6.72
N ALA A 80 -6.83 2.26 6.35
CA ALA A 80 -5.98 1.17 6.84
C ALA A 80 -5.81 1.27 8.35
N THR A 81 -5.95 0.15 9.07
CA THR A 81 -5.88 0.14 10.55
C THR A 81 -4.47 0.40 11.07
N ASP A 82 -3.43 0.04 10.31
CA ASP A 82 -2.04 0.37 10.63
C ASP A 82 -1.45 1.38 9.63
N LYS A 83 -0.90 0.96 8.49
CA LYS A 83 -0.31 1.89 7.51
C LYS A 83 -1.09 1.95 6.20
N GLY A 84 -1.30 3.15 5.67
CA GLY A 84 -1.75 3.33 4.29
C GLY A 84 -0.77 2.68 3.31
N MET A 85 0.52 2.99 3.45
CA MET A 85 1.58 2.27 2.74
C MET A 85 2.78 2.02 3.66
N SER A 86 3.35 0.82 3.58
CA SER A 86 4.61 0.52 4.26
C SER A 86 5.68 0.10 3.26
N VAL A 87 6.91 0.51 3.54
CA VAL A 87 8.06 0.35 2.64
C VAL A 87 9.24 -0.17 3.44
N GLY A 88 9.64 -1.41 3.21
CA GLY A 88 10.65 -2.15 3.98
C GLY A 88 11.80 -2.71 3.15
N GLU A 89 12.73 -3.34 3.86
CA GLU A 89 13.88 -4.11 3.35
C GLU A 89 14.61 -3.49 2.13
N ILE A 90 15.16 -2.29 2.32
CA ILE A 90 15.98 -1.59 1.31
C ILE A 90 15.19 -1.29 0.00
N ALA A 91 13.86 -1.20 0.08
CA ALA A 91 13.02 -0.88 -1.06
C ALA A 91 13.17 0.56 -1.53
N ARG A 92 12.76 0.80 -2.78
CA ARG A 92 12.62 2.14 -3.35
C ARG A 92 11.25 2.34 -3.97
N VAL A 93 10.54 3.37 -3.55
CA VAL A 93 9.25 3.71 -4.13
C VAL A 93 9.22 5.15 -4.65
N VAL A 94 8.51 5.35 -5.75
CA VAL A 94 8.02 6.68 -6.18
C VAL A 94 6.51 6.68 -6.03
N VAL A 95 5.97 7.62 -5.26
CA VAL A 95 4.53 7.79 -5.01
C VAL A 95 4.12 9.16 -5.52
N ARG A 96 3.18 9.21 -6.47
CA ARG A 96 2.78 10.45 -7.13
C ARG A 96 1.27 10.60 -7.24
N GLY A 97 0.74 11.79 -6.99
CA GLY A 97 -0.69 12.08 -7.22
C GLY A 97 -1.65 11.26 -6.36
N CYS A 98 -1.15 10.64 -5.28
CA CYS A 98 -1.93 9.72 -4.46
C CYS A 98 -2.62 10.45 -3.30
N THR A 99 -3.75 9.90 -2.87
CA THR A 99 -4.45 10.35 -1.67
C THR A 99 -4.32 9.30 -0.57
N PHE A 100 -3.87 9.72 0.61
CA PHE A 100 -3.83 8.90 1.81
C PHE A 100 -4.78 9.48 2.85
N ARG A 101 -5.74 8.68 3.32
CA ARG A 101 -6.79 9.19 4.21
C ARG A 101 -7.18 8.26 5.35
N GLY A 102 -7.26 8.81 6.55
CA GLY A 102 -7.93 8.12 7.67
C GLY A 102 -7.21 6.88 8.19
N SER A 103 -5.91 6.74 7.96
CA SER A 103 -5.09 5.66 8.52
C SER A 103 -4.37 6.08 9.80
N ALA A 104 -3.97 5.11 10.63
CA ALA A 104 -3.13 5.39 11.79
C ALA A 104 -1.78 6.00 11.35
N ILE A 105 -1.15 5.40 10.35
CA ILE A 105 0.03 5.96 9.69
C ILE A 105 -0.25 6.05 8.19
N ALA A 106 -0.11 7.21 7.56
CA ALA A 106 -0.33 7.31 6.12
C ALA A 106 0.75 6.56 5.34
N MET A 107 2.02 6.79 5.68
CA MET A 107 3.15 6.10 5.06
C MET A 107 4.29 5.85 6.08
N ALA A 108 4.78 4.62 6.13
CA ALA A 108 5.99 4.28 6.89
C ALA A 108 7.13 3.82 5.97
N VAL A 109 8.33 4.35 6.19
CA VAL A 109 9.56 3.97 5.49
C VAL A 109 10.54 3.39 6.50
N LYS A 110 10.94 2.14 6.30
CA LYS A 110 11.68 1.29 7.25
C LYS A 110 12.98 0.79 6.60
N ASP A 111 13.92 0.31 7.39
CA ASP A 111 14.96 -0.64 6.95
C ASP A 111 15.81 -0.16 5.76
N LEU A 112 16.31 1.08 5.84
CA LEU A 112 17.12 1.73 4.81
C LEU A 112 16.40 1.96 3.47
N SER A 113 15.08 1.88 3.47
CA SER A 113 14.27 2.13 2.29
C SER A 113 14.16 3.62 1.95
N ILE A 114 13.80 3.91 0.71
CA ILE A 114 13.67 5.28 0.19
C ILE A 114 12.31 5.44 -0.46
N ALA A 115 11.56 6.44 -0.03
CA ALA A 115 10.33 6.87 -0.70
C ALA A 115 10.50 8.28 -1.27
N HIS A 116 10.15 8.44 -2.55
CA HIS A 116 9.99 9.74 -3.19
C HIS A 116 8.49 10.02 -3.31
N VAL A 117 8.01 11.07 -2.64
CA VAL A 117 6.58 11.40 -2.58
C VAL A 117 6.35 12.78 -3.21
N GLU A 118 5.50 12.85 -4.23
CA GLU A 118 5.25 14.05 -5.03
C GLU A 118 3.74 14.24 -5.29
N ASP A 119 3.24 15.47 -5.21
CA ASP A 119 1.84 15.80 -5.54
C ASP A 119 0.76 14.96 -4.80
N CYS A 120 1.06 14.47 -3.59
CA CYS A 120 0.14 13.66 -2.81
C CYS A 120 -0.66 14.48 -1.79
N LEU A 121 -1.90 14.04 -1.53
CA LEU A 121 -2.78 14.61 -0.50
C LEU A 121 -2.85 13.68 0.72
N PHE A 122 -2.69 14.25 1.92
CA PHE A 122 -2.78 13.54 3.19
C PHE A 122 -3.83 14.20 4.07
N THR A 123 -4.89 13.48 4.43
CA THR A 123 -6.02 14.01 5.21
C THR A 123 -6.46 13.03 6.29
N ASP A 124 -6.82 13.51 7.47
CA ASP A 124 -7.42 12.70 8.54
C ASP A 124 -6.59 11.50 9.03
N ASN A 125 -5.30 11.40 8.69
CA ASN A 125 -4.39 10.37 9.21
C ASN A 125 -3.88 10.79 10.60
N GLU A 126 -3.69 9.83 11.53
CA GLU A 126 -3.16 10.15 12.87
C GLU A 126 -1.69 10.60 12.78
N LEU A 127 -0.89 9.91 11.97
CA LEU A 127 0.47 10.28 11.60
C LEU A 127 0.63 10.23 10.08
N VAL A 128 1.25 11.25 9.48
CA VAL A 128 1.48 11.27 8.03
C VAL A 128 2.69 10.41 7.64
N PHE A 129 3.87 10.74 8.15
CA PHE A 129 5.10 10.01 7.82
C PHE A 129 5.73 9.42 9.08
N GLN A 130 6.05 8.12 9.03
CA GLN A 130 6.93 7.45 9.98
C GLN A 130 8.20 7.02 9.25
N VAL A 131 9.37 7.40 9.76
CA VAL A 131 10.66 6.97 9.20
C VAL A 131 11.48 6.35 10.32
N ARG A 132 11.94 5.11 10.15
CA ARG A 132 12.69 4.36 11.16
C ARG A 132 13.75 3.46 10.57
#